data_AF-A0A051UHP3-F1
#
_entry.id   AF-A0A051UHP3-F1
#
_cell.length_a   1.000
_cell.length_b   1.000
_cell.length_c   1.000
_cell.angle_alpha   90.00
_cell.angle_beta   90.00
_cell.angle_gamma   90.00
#
_symmetry.space_group_name_H-M   'P 1'
#
loop_
_entity.id
_entity.type
_entity.pdbx_description
1 polymer ?
#
loop_
_entity_poly.entity_id
_entity_poly.type
_entity_poly.pdbx_seq_one_letter_code
_entity_poly.pdbx_strand_id
1 'polypeptide(L)'
;MDIPQNWPAHRKGNLVRPYTLTSGRTDTKVDLPLEAPIQTLQAGLTHRWPPNDARGRIIQLCVEHPSVAEISARLDLPLGVARVLVGDLVLSGYLRVHKTLSERSTRDERHELIGRTLRGLRAL
;
A
#
# COMPACT_ATOMS: atom_id res chain seq x y z
N MET A 1 19.89 -12.40 36.75
CA MET A 1 19.85 -10.93 36.51
C MET A 1 19.34 -10.77 35.10
N ASP A 2 18.01 -10.81 34.96
CA ASP A 2 17.32 -10.88 33.68
C ASP A 2 17.27 -9.52 33.02
N ILE A 3 17.77 -9.45 31.79
CA ILE A 3 17.86 -8.24 30.99
C ILE A 3 16.46 -8.01 30.39
N PRO A 4 15.77 -6.89 30.68
CA PRO A 4 14.45 -6.66 30.10
C PRO A 4 14.56 -6.48 28.59
N GLN A 5 13.94 -7.40 27.87
CA GLN A 5 13.87 -7.44 26.41
C GLN A 5 12.99 -6.28 25.94
N ASN A 6 13.63 -5.19 25.51
CA ASN A 6 12.95 -3.99 24.99
C ASN A 6 12.31 -4.30 23.64
N TRP A 7 11.02 -4.68 23.65
CA TRP A 7 10.21 -4.81 22.44
C TRP A 7 10.11 -3.44 21.74
N PRO A 8 10.24 -3.35 20.41
CA PRO A 8 10.14 -2.08 19.70
C PRO A 8 8.79 -1.42 20.00
N ALA A 9 8.85 -0.19 20.52
CA ALA A 9 7.68 0.61 20.86
C ALA A 9 6.74 0.70 19.66
N HIS A 10 5.49 0.25 19.85
CA HIS A 10 4.42 0.37 18.87
C HIS A 10 4.33 1.85 18.45
N ARG A 11 4.70 2.15 17.20
CA ARG A 11 4.65 3.50 16.66
C ARG A 11 3.19 3.96 16.76
N LYS A 12 2.94 5.06 17.48
CA LYS A 12 1.60 5.60 17.73
C LYS A 12 0.96 6.04 16.41
N GLY A 13 0.31 5.10 15.72
CA GLY A 13 -0.58 5.39 14.61
C GLY A 13 -1.74 6.25 15.11
N ASN A 14 -2.26 7.12 14.25
CA ASN A 14 -3.50 7.85 14.49
C ASN A 14 -4.57 6.83 14.89
N LEU A 15 -5.05 6.87 16.14
CA LEU A 15 -5.89 5.87 16.80
C LEU A 15 -7.33 5.86 16.26
N VAL A 16 -7.49 5.81 14.95
CA VAL A 16 -8.75 5.41 14.35
C VAL A 16 -8.85 3.90 14.52
N ARG A 17 -9.99 3.43 15.05
CA ARG A 17 -10.23 2.00 15.18
C ARG A 17 -10.02 1.36 13.80
N PRO A 18 -9.23 0.27 13.71
CA PRO A 18 -9.13 -0.52 12.49
C PRO A 18 -10.53 -0.77 11.94
N TYR A 19 -10.74 -0.57 10.63
CA TYR A 19 -12.03 -0.74 9.92
C TYR A 19 -13.06 0.39 10.01
N THR A 20 -12.95 1.37 10.91
CA THR A 20 -13.82 2.56 10.83
C THR A 20 -13.54 3.37 9.56
N LEU A 21 -12.28 3.40 9.11
CA LEU A 21 -11.86 4.07 7.86
C LEU A 21 -12.52 3.48 6.61
N THR A 22 -12.95 2.23 6.65
CA THR A 22 -13.57 1.51 5.54
C THR A 22 -15.07 1.28 5.73
N SER A 23 -15.65 1.81 6.81
CA SER A 23 -17.03 1.54 7.24
C SER A 23 -17.30 0.03 7.40
N GLY A 24 -16.32 -0.73 7.86
CA GLY A 24 -16.42 -2.18 8.04
C GLY A 24 -16.19 -3.02 6.77
N ARG A 25 -15.98 -2.40 5.61
CA ARG A 25 -15.61 -3.14 4.40
C ARG A 25 -14.22 -3.77 4.57
N THR A 26 -14.10 -5.01 4.14
CA THR A 26 -12.85 -5.80 4.13
C THR A 26 -12.40 -6.18 2.73
N ASP A 27 -13.19 -5.84 1.70
CA ASP A 27 -12.92 -6.20 0.31
C ASP A 27 -13.25 -5.05 -0.66
N THR A 28 -12.68 -5.11 -1.86
CA THR A 28 -12.79 -4.09 -2.90
C THR A 28 -13.23 -4.69 -4.24
N LYS A 29 -13.96 -3.91 -5.04
CA LYS A 29 -14.43 -4.33 -6.39
C LYS A 29 -13.31 -4.33 -7.44
N VAL A 30 -12.14 -3.80 -7.10
CA VAL A 30 -10.97 -3.77 -7.97
C VAL A 30 -10.12 -5.01 -7.70
N ASP A 31 -9.76 -5.73 -8.75
CA ASP A 31 -8.78 -6.81 -8.66
C ASP A 31 -7.42 -6.23 -8.25
N LEU A 32 -7.02 -6.51 -7.01
CA LEU A 32 -5.85 -5.96 -6.33
C LEU A 32 -5.05 -7.11 -5.71
N PRO A 33 -4.21 -7.80 -6.51
CA PRO A 33 -3.23 -8.74 -6.00
C PRO A 33 -2.32 -8.05 -4.99
N LEU A 34 -1.88 -8.81 -3.98
CA LEU A 34 -1.13 -8.27 -2.85
C LEU A 34 0.21 -7.65 -3.29
N GLU A 35 0.81 -8.26 -4.29
CA GLU A 35 2.11 -7.94 -4.89
C GLU A 35 2.02 -6.88 -6.00
N ALA A 36 0.82 -6.51 -6.45
CA ALA A 36 0.63 -5.63 -7.59
C ALA A 36 1.23 -4.23 -7.33
N PRO A 37 2.13 -3.72 -8.19
CA PRO A 37 2.64 -2.36 -8.07
C PRO A 37 1.53 -1.33 -8.23
N ILE A 38 1.49 -0.37 -7.32
CA ILE A 38 0.49 0.70 -7.30
C ILE A 38 1.17 2.03 -7.62
N GLN A 39 0.75 2.65 -8.72
CA GLN A 39 1.28 3.93 -9.19
C GLN A 39 0.34 5.07 -8.84
N THR A 40 0.91 6.17 -8.33
CA THR A 40 0.19 7.45 -8.22
C THR A 40 0.02 8.13 -9.57
N LEU A 41 -1.20 8.58 -9.86
CA LEU A 41 -1.53 9.39 -11.03
C LEU A 41 -1.44 10.89 -10.71
N GLN A 42 -1.31 11.73 -11.75
CA GLN A 42 -1.18 13.19 -11.59
C GLN A 42 -2.34 13.82 -10.81
N ALA A 43 -3.57 13.29 -10.98
CA ALA A 43 -4.73 13.71 -10.22
C ALA A 43 -4.54 13.51 -8.70
N GLY A 44 -3.86 12.44 -8.29
CA GLY A 44 -3.58 12.14 -6.88
C GLY A 44 -2.57 13.11 -6.27
N LEU A 45 -1.53 13.48 -7.04
CA LEU A 45 -0.49 14.42 -6.61
C LEU A 45 -1.01 15.86 -6.47
N THR A 46 -1.96 16.25 -7.31
CA THR A 46 -2.52 17.60 -7.34
C THR A 46 -3.67 17.78 -6.34
N HIS A 47 -4.25 16.69 -5.84
CA HIS A 47 -5.31 16.72 -4.83
C HIS A 47 -4.76 17.12 -3.46
N ARG A 48 -5.42 18.08 -2.78
CA ARG A 48 -5.06 18.46 -1.41
C ARG A 48 -5.75 17.56 -0.39
N TRP A 49 -4.99 16.64 0.17
CA TRP A 49 -5.43 15.78 1.27
C TRP A 49 -5.33 16.50 2.62
N PRO A 50 -6.26 16.25 3.56
CA PRO A 50 -6.09 16.71 4.94
C PRO A 50 -4.79 16.20 5.57
N PRO A 51 -4.19 16.96 6.51
CA PRO A 51 -2.99 16.51 7.20
C PRO A 51 -3.26 15.19 7.93
N ASN A 52 -2.31 14.26 7.84
CA ASN A 52 -2.39 12.91 8.44
C ASN A 52 -3.54 12.02 7.92
N ASP A 53 -4.15 12.37 6.77
CA ASP A 53 -5.11 11.49 6.09
C ASP A 53 -4.40 10.24 5.53
N ALA A 54 -4.96 9.07 5.81
CA ALA A 54 -4.42 7.79 5.34
C ALA A 54 -4.33 7.73 3.80
N ARG A 55 -5.29 8.31 3.08
CA ARG A 55 -5.31 8.36 1.61
C ARG A 55 -4.16 9.19 1.08
N GLY A 56 -3.94 10.39 1.64
CA GLY A 56 -2.82 11.24 1.27
C GLY A 56 -1.47 10.56 1.51
N ARG A 57 -1.33 9.83 2.62
CA ARG A 57 -0.12 9.03 2.90
C ARG A 57 0.07 7.89 1.90
N ILE A 58 -1.00 7.20 1.50
CA ILE A 58 -0.96 6.18 0.44
C ILE A 58 -0.52 6.81 -0.89
N ILE A 59 -1.11 7.94 -1.30
CA ILE A 59 -0.75 8.65 -2.54
C ILE A 59 0.74 9.03 -2.56
N GLN A 60 1.28 9.55 -1.47
CA GLN A 60 2.69 9.90 -1.38
C GLN A 60 3.59 8.67 -1.47
N LEU A 61 3.21 7.58 -0.79
CA LEU A 61 3.97 6.33 -0.81
C LEU A 61 3.94 5.67 -2.20
N CYS A 62 2.83 5.77 -2.92
CA CYS A 62 2.64 5.16 -4.24
C CYS A 62 3.46 5.82 -5.38
N VAL A 63 4.21 6.88 -5.10
CA VAL A 63 5.20 7.44 -6.05
C VAL A 63 6.34 6.46 -6.32
N GLU A 64 6.70 5.63 -5.33
CA GLU A 64 7.75 4.60 -5.45
C GLU A 64 7.24 3.26 -6.03
N HIS A 65 5.99 3.20 -6.50
CA HIS A 65 5.37 1.98 -7.01
C HIS A 65 5.40 0.77 -6.04
N PRO A 66 5.10 0.96 -4.74
CA PRO A 66 4.99 -0.12 -3.76
C PRO A 66 3.83 -1.05 -4.11
N SER A 67 3.91 -2.28 -3.62
CA SER A 67 2.80 -3.23 -3.61
C SER A 67 1.79 -2.94 -2.50
N VAL A 68 0.62 -3.56 -2.56
CA VAL A 68 -0.40 -3.43 -1.50
C VAL A 68 0.12 -3.95 -0.14
N ALA A 69 0.90 -5.04 -0.14
CA ALA A 69 1.58 -5.54 1.06
C ALA A 69 2.52 -4.49 1.65
N GLU A 70 3.35 -3.87 0.82
CA GLU A 70 4.29 -2.85 1.27
C GLU A 70 3.57 -1.61 1.80
N ILE A 71 2.45 -1.19 1.19
CA ILE A 71 1.63 -0.09 1.68
C ILE A 71 1.09 -0.42 3.09
N SER A 72 0.55 -1.62 3.28
CA SER A 72 0.06 -2.09 4.58
C SER A 72 1.16 -2.07 5.64
N ALA A 73 2.33 -2.65 5.32
CA ALA A 73 3.46 -2.73 6.23
C ALA A 73 4.06 -1.35 6.58
N ARG A 74 4.29 -0.50 5.58
CA ARG A 74 4.94 0.82 5.79
C ARG A 74 4.03 1.82 6.50
N LEU A 75 2.71 1.70 6.33
CA LEU A 75 1.74 2.60 6.98
C LEU A 75 1.14 2.05 8.27
N ASP A 76 1.53 0.84 8.69
CA ASP A 76 0.98 0.14 9.85
C ASP A 76 -0.55 0.01 9.78
N LEU A 77 -1.05 -0.30 8.57
CA LEU A 77 -2.47 -0.50 8.30
C LEU A 77 -2.79 -1.99 8.21
N PRO A 78 -3.92 -2.45 8.76
CA PRO A 78 -4.40 -3.80 8.49
C PRO A 78 -4.55 -4.01 6.98
N LEU A 79 -4.16 -5.20 6.51
CA LEU A 79 -4.11 -5.46 5.07
C LEU A 79 -5.45 -5.24 4.36
N GLY A 80 -6.57 -5.65 4.98
CA GLY A 80 -7.91 -5.40 4.43
C GLY A 80 -8.23 -3.90 4.32
N VAL A 81 -7.79 -3.09 5.29
CA VAL A 81 -7.97 -1.63 5.25
C VAL A 81 -7.15 -1.02 4.11
N ALA A 82 -5.89 -1.43 3.96
CA ALA A 82 -5.04 -0.99 2.86
C ALA A 82 -5.66 -1.36 1.49
N ARG A 83 -6.13 -2.60 1.32
CA ARG A 83 -6.80 -3.05 0.08
C ARG A 83 -8.02 -2.20 -0.28
N VAL A 84 -8.88 -1.93 0.70
CA VAL A 84 -10.09 -1.12 0.46
C VAL A 84 -9.73 0.32 0.10
N LEU A 85 -8.83 0.97 0.86
CA LEU A 85 -8.44 2.35 0.60
C LEU A 85 -7.73 2.50 -0.76
N VAL A 86 -6.83 1.58 -1.10
CA VAL A 86 -6.18 1.56 -2.43
C VAL A 86 -7.23 1.36 -3.52
N GLY A 87 -8.16 0.42 -3.35
CA GLY A 87 -9.24 0.18 -4.30
C GLY A 87 -10.13 1.40 -4.53
N ASP A 88 -10.52 2.09 -3.47
CA ASP A 88 -11.31 3.33 -3.56
C ASP A 88 -10.54 4.44 -4.32
N LEU A 89 -9.23 4.56 -4.08
CA LEU A 89 -8.37 5.52 -4.78
C LEU A 89 -8.14 5.17 -6.26
N VAL A 90 -8.09 3.87 -6.59
CA VAL A 90 -8.05 3.40 -7.98
C VAL A 90 -9.36 3.73 -8.70
N LEU A 91 -10.50 3.43 -8.07
CA LEU A 91 -11.83 3.75 -8.63
C LEU A 91 -12.02 5.27 -8.80
N SER A 92 -11.41 6.06 -7.93
CA SER A 92 -11.45 7.53 -8.00
C SER A 92 -10.45 8.13 -9.00
N GLY A 93 -9.64 7.31 -9.69
CA GLY A 93 -8.67 7.78 -10.69
C GLY A 93 -7.42 8.45 -10.10
N TYR A 94 -7.14 8.26 -8.80
CA TYR A 94 -5.94 8.79 -8.16
C TYR A 94 -4.76 7.82 -8.20
N LEU A 95 -5.04 6.52 -8.26
CA LEU A 95 -4.05 5.46 -8.35
C LEU A 95 -4.32 4.59 -9.58
N ARG A 96 -3.28 3.92 -10.06
CA ARG A 96 -3.35 2.88 -11.09
C ARG A 96 -2.71 1.60 -10.56
N VAL A 97 -3.39 0.48 -10.75
CA VAL A 97 -2.83 -0.85 -10.51
C VAL A 97 -2.08 -1.28 -11.76
N HIS A 98 -0.81 -1.61 -11.61
CA HIS A 98 -0.07 -2.33 -12.64
C HIS A 98 -0.38 -3.81 -12.51
N LYS A 99 -0.95 -4.41 -13.55
CA LYS A 99 -1.20 -5.85 -13.54
C LYS A 99 0.12 -6.59 -13.45
N THR A 100 0.16 -7.61 -12.59
CA THR A 100 1.25 -8.57 -12.56
C THR A 100 1.38 -9.28 -13.90
N LEU A 101 2.58 -9.80 -14.12
CA LEU A 101 3.04 -10.35 -15.38
C LEU A 101 2.01 -11.25 -16.05
N SER A 102 1.61 -10.86 -17.25
CA SER A 102 0.86 -11.72 -18.17
C SER A 102 1.85 -12.40 -19.12
N GLU A 103 1.39 -13.40 -19.87
CA GLU A 103 2.13 -13.97 -21.00
C GLU A 103 2.61 -12.89 -21.98
N ARG A 104 1.93 -11.74 -22.04
CA ARG A 104 2.28 -10.58 -22.86
C ARG A 104 3.21 -9.55 -22.20
N SER A 105 3.58 -9.74 -20.93
CA SER A 105 4.44 -8.78 -20.24
C SER A 105 5.85 -8.80 -20.77
N THR A 106 6.39 -7.60 -20.96
CA THR A 106 7.74 -7.34 -21.45
C THR A 106 8.78 -7.88 -20.48
N ARG A 107 9.99 -8.12 -21.00
CA ARG A 107 11.13 -8.58 -20.20
C ARG A 107 11.50 -7.59 -19.08
N ASP A 108 11.31 -6.29 -19.32
CA ASP A 108 11.62 -5.24 -18.34
C ASP A 108 10.64 -5.24 -17.19
N GLU A 109 9.33 -5.34 -17.47
CA GLU A 109 8.29 -5.52 -16.43
C GLU A 109 8.56 -6.78 -15.58
N ARG A 110 9.07 -7.85 -16.21
CA ARG A 110 9.45 -9.11 -15.53
C ARG A 110 10.61 -8.90 -14.56
N HIS A 111 11.67 -8.26 -15.03
CA HIS A 111 12.85 -7.98 -14.20
C HIS A 111 12.53 -6.99 -13.08
N GLU A 112 11.70 -5.97 -13.34
CA GLU A 112 11.29 -5.00 -12.35
C GLU A 112 10.54 -5.68 -11.19
N LEU A 113 9.58 -6.56 -11.52
CA LEU A 113 8.85 -7.32 -10.50
C LEU A 113 9.79 -8.20 -9.67
N ILE A 114 10.66 -8.99 -10.31
CA ILE A 114 11.61 -9.88 -9.62
C ILE A 114 12.55 -9.07 -8.72
N GLY A 115 13.12 -7.99 -9.24
CA GLY A 115 14.03 -7.13 -8.49
C GLY A 115 13.35 -6.49 -7.28
N ARG A 116 12.08 -6.09 -7.41
CA ARG A 116 11.29 -5.52 -6.32
C ARG A 116 10.93 -6.57 -5.26
N THR A 117 10.49 -7.76 -5.66
CA THR A 117 10.20 -8.86 -4.72
C THR A 117 11.44 -9.25 -3.91
N LEU A 118 12.61 -9.34 -4.55
CA LEU A 118 13.88 -9.63 -3.87
C LEU A 118 14.25 -8.54 -2.85
N ARG A 119 14.02 -7.26 -3.17
CA ARG A 119 14.24 -6.16 -2.21
C ARG A 119 13.30 -6.27 -1.01
N GLY A 120 12.03 -6.58 -1.24
CA GLY A 120 11.04 -6.78 -0.18
C GLY A 120 11.40 -7.92 0.77
N LEU A 121 11.84 -9.07 0.23
CA LEU A 121 12.24 -10.23 1.04
C LEU A 121 13.50 -9.99 1.89
N ARG A 122 14.40 -9.10 1.45
CA ARG A 122 15.64 -8.77 2.17
C ARG A 122 15.45 -7.71 3.26
N ALA A 123 14.28 -7.06 3.31
CA ALA A 123 13.98 -6.00 4.28
C ALA A 123 13.24 -6.52 5.53
N LEU A 124 13.05 -7.84 5.63
CA LEU A 124 12.50 -8.58 6.76
C LEU A 124 13.64 -9.28 7.52
#